data_AF-A0A3L6JCR8-F1
#
_entry.id   AF-A0A3L6JCR8-F1
#
_cell.length_a   1.000
_cell.length_b   1.000
_cell.length_c   1.000
_cell.angle_alpha   90.00
_cell.angle_beta   90.00
_cell.angle_gamma   90.00
#
_symmetry.space_group_name_H-M   'P 1'
#
loop_
_entity.id
_entity.type
_entity.pdbx_description
1 polymer ?
#
loop_
_entity_poly.entity_id
_entity_poly.type
_entity_poly.pdbx_seq_one_letter_code
_entity_poly.pdbx_strand_id
1 'polypeptide(L)'
;MGKKIDPIAERVRKKAGKDIKGGLIGKITHYIPGWHGYQEKNERRAADKVLREFLADQLRLVKQKLEKLQMMVVDYNLSKTWETFDRMLNLTDKMESSIRYADYGYAAWGSKEKINEGELDKLYEFDATLLEDVGNINTVAEEFQDQMNQGKFDDAWDYTYRMWTVMQRFEEKWNQREGYMKGYQE
;
A
#
# COMPACT_ATOMS: atom_id res chain seq x y z
N MET A 1 -19.65 1.45 18.83
CA MET A 1 -19.32 1.26 17.40
C MET A 1 -17.97 0.55 17.34
N GLY A 2 -17.94 -0.71 16.93
CA GLY A 2 -16.69 -1.48 16.85
C GLY A 2 -15.75 -0.81 15.86
N LYS A 3 -14.53 -0.45 16.29
CA LYS A 3 -13.46 -0.07 15.37
C LYS A 3 -13.36 -1.21 14.36
N LYS A 4 -13.63 -0.96 13.07
CA LYS A 4 -13.16 -1.85 12.01
C LYS A 4 -11.65 -1.79 12.07
N ILE A 5 -11.05 -2.71 12.83
CA ILE A 5 -9.60 -2.87 12.90
C ILE A 5 -9.17 -3.23 11.49
N ASP A 6 -8.25 -2.45 10.94
CA ASP A 6 -7.67 -2.73 9.64
C ASP A 6 -7.04 -4.14 9.69
N PRO A 7 -7.53 -5.09 8.87
CA PRO A 7 -7.01 -6.46 8.85
C PRO A 7 -5.51 -6.50 8.59
N ILE A 8 -4.95 -5.53 7.86
CA ILE A 8 -3.51 -5.43 7.63
C ILE A 8 -2.81 -5.01 8.91
N ALA A 9 -3.24 -3.94 9.57
CA ALA A 9 -2.61 -3.52 10.83
C ALA A 9 -2.58 -4.66 11.86
N GLU A 10 -3.66 -5.45 11.99
CA GLU A 10 -3.66 -6.61 12.87
C GLU A 10 -2.70 -7.73 12.38
N ARG A 11 -2.69 -8.00 11.07
CA ARG A 11 -1.85 -9.04 10.46
C ARG A 11 -0.36 -8.68 10.46
N VAL A 12 -0.01 -7.42 10.24
CA VAL A 12 1.34 -6.85 10.35
C VAL A 12 1.80 -6.87 11.80
N ARG A 13 0.98 -6.39 12.75
CA ARG A 13 1.28 -6.44 14.20
C ARG A 13 1.51 -7.88 14.69
N LYS A 14 0.74 -8.86 14.21
CA LYS A 14 0.93 -10.29 14.54
C LYS A 14 2.23 -10.89 13.97
N LYS A 15 2.85 -10.28 12.95
CA LYS A 15 3.97 -10.85 12.18
C LYS A 15 5.36 -10.39 12.62
N ALA A 16 5.50 -9.33 13.40
CA ALA A 16 6.78 -9.04 14.07
C ALA A 16 7.34 -10.28 14.82
N GLY A 17 6.52 -11.32 15.07
CA GLY A 17 6.92 -12.60 15.64
C GLY A 17 6.97 -13.88 14.76
N LYS A 18 6.58 -13.95 13.47
CA LYS A 18 6.58 -15.23 12.70
C LYS A 18 6.68 -15.11 11.17
N ASP A 19 7.55 -15.93 10.56
CA ASP A 19 7.71 -16.07 9.11
C ASP A 19 6.46 -16.65 8.42
N ILE A 20 6.04 -16.04 7.30
CA ILE A 20 4.93 -16.55 6.47
C ILE A 20 5.46 -17.71 5.62
N LYS A 21 4.87 -18.90 5.78
CA LYS A 21 5.14 -20.07 4.93
C LYS A 21 4.61 -19.80 3.51
N GLY A 22 5.38 -20.13 2.47
CA GLY A 22 4.92 -20.07 1.06
C GLY A 22 5.45 -18.91 0.21
N GLY A 23 6.54 -18.25 0.62
CA GLY A 23 7.19 -17.21 -0.20
C GLY A 23 6.30 -16.00 -0.48
N LEU A 24 6.45 -15.38 -1.66
CA LEU A 24 5.72 -14.18 -2.07
C LEU A 24 4.20 -14.44 -2.17
N ILE A 25 3.80 -15.59 -2.71
CA ILE A 25 2.40 -16.01 -2.83
C ILE A 25 1.76 -16.17 -1.45
N GLY A 26 2.47 -16.79 -0.51
CA GLY A 26 2.02 -16.90 0.89
C GLY A 26 1.80 -15.53 1.53
N LYS A 27 2.66 -14.54 1.24
CA LYS A 27 2.48 -13.16 1.72
C LYS A 27 1.22 -12.52 1.13
N ILE A 28 0.98 -12.64 -0.18
CA ILE A 28 -0.16 -12.00 -0.85
C ILE A 28 -1.48 -12.63 -0.39
N THR A 29 -1.58 -13.96 -0.40
CA THR A 29 -2.76 -14.69 0.08
C THR A 29 -3.08 -14.44 1.56
N HIS A 30 -2.06 -14.16 2.37
CA HIS A 30 -2.26 -13.75 3.75
C HIS A 30 -2.96 -12.40 3.88
N TYR A 31 -2.66 -11.43 3.00
CA TYR A 31 -3.33 -10.13 2.99
C TYR A 31 -4.69 -10.19 2.31
N ILE A 32 -4.82 -10.97 1.25
CA ILE A 32 -6.01 -11.02 0.40
C ILE A 32 -6.55 -12.46 0.36
N PRO A 33 -7.49 -12.81 1.28
CA PRO A 33 -8.16 -14.10 1.24
C PRO A 33 -8.89 -14.30 -0.11
N GLY A 34 -8.74 -15.48 -0.72
CA GLY A 34 -9.37 -15.79 -2.01
C GLY A 34 -8.62 -15.26 -3.24
N TRP A 35 -7.41 -14.73 -3.08
CA TRP A 35 -6.53 -14.43 -4.21
C TRP A 35 -5.83 -15.70 -4.69
N HIS A 36 -5.97 -16.03 -5.98
CA HIS A 36 -5.48 -17.28 -6.57
C HIS A 36 -4.19 -17.14 -7.40
N GLY A 37 -3.65 -15.92 -7.52
CA GLY A 37 -2.42 -15.65 -8.28
C GLY A 37 -2.65 -15.52 -9.80
N TYR A 38 -1.55 -15.50 -10.55
CA TYR A 38 -1.56 -15.20 -11.99
C TYR A 38 -1.30 -16.42 -12.88
N GLN A 39 -1.49 -17.63 -12.35
CA GLN A 39 -1.09 -18.87 -13.05
C GLN A 39 -1.87 -19.05 -14.36
N GLU A 40 -3.20 -18.99 -14.29
CA GLU A 40 -4.05 -19.16 -15.47
C GLU A 40 -4.39 -17.83 -16.14
N LYS A 41 -4.31 -17.78 -17.47
CA LYS A 41 -4.60 -16.57 -18.27
C LYS A 41 -5.95 -15.93 -17.93
N ASN A 42 -6.97 -16.76 -17.74
CA ASN A 42 -8.33 -16.31 -17.42
C ASN A 42 -8.43 -15.72 -16.00
N GLU A 43 -7.58 -16.15 -15.08
CA GLU A 43 -7.60 -15.74 -13.67
C GLU A 43 -6.74 -14.49 -13.40
N ARG A 44 -5.77 -14.18 -14.27
CA ARG A 44 -4.85 -13.04 -14.09
C ARG A 44 -5.54 -11.71 -13.90
N ARG A 45 -6.56 -11.43 -14.71
CA ARG A 45 -7.33 -10.18 -14.62
C ARG A 45 -8.13 -10.09 -13.33
N ALA A 46 -8.66 -11.22 -12.88
CA ALA A 46 -9.38 -11.28 -11.61
C ALA A 46 -8.41 -11.07 -10.44
N ALA A 47 -7.27 -11.75 -10.44
CA ALA A 47 -6.23 -11.62 -9.42
C ALA A 47 -5.68 -10.19 -9.32
N ASP A 48 -5.38 -9.55 -10.46
CA ASP A 48 -4.94 -8.16 -10.50
C ASP A 48 -6.03 -7.21 -9.99
N LYS A 49 -7.27 -7.37 -10.45
CA LYS A 49 -8.39 -6.54 -10.01
C LYS A 49 -8.59 -6.61 -8.50
N VAL A 50 -8.59 -7.81 -7.93
CA VAL A 50 -8.77 -8.00 -6.48
C VAL A 50 -7.62 -7.34 -5.71
N LEU A 51 -6.37 -7.45 -6.19
CA LEU A 51 -5.24 -6.76 -5.58
C LEU A 51 -5.40 -5.23 -5.63
N ARG A 52 -5.75 -4.68 -6.79
CA ARG A 52 -5.92 -3.23 -6.96
C ARG A 52 -7.05 -2.68 -6.10
N GLU A 53 -8.21 -3.35 -6.07
CA GLU A 53 -9.34 -2.97 -5.22
C GLU A 53 -8.93 -2.97 -3.75
N PHE A 54 -8.21 -4.00 -3.31
CA PHE A 54 -7.70 -4.09 -1.96
C PHE A 54 -6.72 -2.96 -1.61
N LEU A 55 -5.70 -2.70 -2.45
CA LEU A 55 -4.75 -1.62 -2.24
C LEU A 55 -5.43 -0.24 -2.20
N ALA A 56 -6.39 0.00 -3.11
CA ALA A 56 -7.14 1.24 -3.15
C ALA A 56 -8.00 1.44 -1.89
N ASP A 57 -8.65 0.38 -1.39
CA ASP A 57 -9.41 0.43 -0.14
C ASP A 57 -8.51 0.71 1.07
N GLN A 58 -7.30 0.17 1.07
CA GLN A 58 -6.30 0.45 2.10
C GLN A 58 -5.80 1.89 2.07
N LEU A 59 -5.57 2.46 0.89
CA LEU A 59 -5.22 3.88 0.74
C LEU A 59 -6.34 4.80 1.25
N ARG A 60 -7.61 4.41 1.12
CA ARG A 60 -8.73 5.17 1.74
C ARG A 60 -8.66 5.16 3.27
N LEU A 61 -8.26 4.04 3.88
CA LEU A 61 -8.06 3.97 5.33
C LEU A 61 -6.86 4.81 5.76
N VAL A 62 -5.77 4.76 5.01
CA VAL A 62 -4.59 5.62 5.22
C VAL A 62 -4.99 7.09 5.17
N LYS A 63 -5.78 7.51 4.16
CA LYS A 63 -6.27 8.89 4.05
C LYS A 63 -7.02 9.34 5.31
N GLN A 64 -7.95 8.52 5.82
CA GLN A 64 -8.68 8.84 7.04
C GLN A 64 -7.74 9.02 8.26
N LYS A 65 -6.68 8.20 8.36
CA LYS A 65 -5.67 8.34 9.41
C LYS A 65 -4.84 9.61 9.22
N LEU A 66 -4.45 9.94 7.99
CA LEU A 66 -3.72 11.16 7.65
C LEU A 66 -4.53 12.41 7.95
N GLU A 67 -5.80 12.48 7.59
CA GLU A 67 -6.70 13.60 7.89
C GLU A 67 -6.81 13.82 9.40
N LYS A 68 -6.95 12.72 10.16
CA LYS A 68 -6.98 12.79 11.63
C LYS A 68 -5.66 13.30 12.22
N LEU A 69 -4.53 12.79 11.75
CA LEU A 69 -3.21 13.26 12.17
C LEU A 69 -2.97 14.72 11.78
N GLN A 70 -3.44 15.14 10.59
CA GLN A 70 -3.35 16.51 10.11
C GLN A 70 -4.06 17.47 11.08
N MET A 71 -5.28 17.14 11.51
CA MET A 71 -5.98 17.92 12.53
C MET A 71 -5.16 18.04 13.82
N MET A 72 -4.59 16.93 14.31
CA MET A 72 -3.77 16.93 15.52
C MET A 72 -2.53 17.82 15.38
N VAL A 73 -1.77 17.71 14.28
CA VAL A 73 -0.56 18.54 14.08
C VAL A 73 -0.88 20.02 13.90
N VAL A 74 -2.09 20.37 13.46
CA VAL A 74 -2.58 21.75 13.42
C VAL A 74 -2.94 22.23 14.83
N ASP A 75 -3.72 21.44 15.57
CA ASP A 75 -4.16 21.77 16.94
C ASP A 75 -2.96 22.01 17.89
N TYR A 76 -1.88 21.25 17.72
CA TYR A 76 -0.65 21.39 18.51
C TYR A 76 0.41 22.33 17.87
N ASN A 77 0.06 23.04 16.80
CA ASN A 77 0.94 24.00 16.11
C ASN A 77 2.29 23.43 15.66
N LEU A 78 2.31 22.19 15.18
CA LEU A 78 3.50 21.48 14.70
C LEU A 78 3.80 21.84 13.24
N SER A 79 3.98 23.14 12.98
CA SER A 79 3.98 23.74 11.64
C SER A 79 5.01 23.19 10.66
N LYS A 80 6.13 22.64 11.16
CA LYS A 80 7.14 21.96 10.34
C LYS A 80 6.57 20.78 9.55
N THR A 81 5.47 20.18 10.01
CA THR A 81 4.87 18.98 9.39
C THR A 81 3.83 19.32 8.31
N TRP A 82 3.25 20.52 8.33
CA TRP A 82 2.01 20.84 7.61
C TRP A 82 2.11 20.65 6.10
N GLU A 83 3.14 21.19 5.46
CA GLU A 83 3.33 21.05 4.01
C GLU A 83 3.48 19.57 3.59
N THR A 84 4.14 18.77 4.44
CA THR A 84 4.32 17.34 4.14
C THR A 84 3.00 16.59 4.29
N PHE A 85 2.13 16.97 5.23
CA PHE A 85 0.77 16.43 5.32
C PHE A 85 -0.07 16.71 4.08
N ASP A 86 -0.03 17.93 3.56
CA ASP A 86 -0.75 18.28 2.33
C ASP A 86 -0.26 17.43 1.14
N ARG A 87 1.05 17.25 1.02
CA ARG A 87 1.65 16.37 0.00
C ARG A 87 1.24 14.91 0.18
N MET A 88 1.22 14.39 1.41
CA MET A 88 0.79 13.02 1.71
C MET A 88 -0.68 12.79 1.34
N LEU A 89 -1.57 13.72 1.66
CA LEU A 89 -2.99 13.62 1.31
C LEU A 89 -3.20 13.61 -0.20
N ASN A 90 -2.58 14.57 -0.91
CA ASN A 90 -2.64 14.65 -2.37
C ASN A 90 -2.09 13.38 -3.04
N LEU A 91 -0.96 12.86 -2.53
CA LEU A 91 -0.37 11.62 -3.04
C LEU A 91 -1.31 10.44 -2.82
N THR A 92 -1.95 10.34 -1.64
CA THR A 92 -2.88 9.26 -1.33
C THR A 92 -4.06 9.25 -2.30
N ASP A 93 -4.65 10.40 -2.58
CA ASP A 93 -5.76 10.52 -3.54
C ASP A 93 -5.35 10.14 -4.97
N LYS A 94 -4.19 10.64 -5.41
CA LYS A 94 -3.61 10.30 -6.71
C LYS A 94 -3.39 8.78 -6.84
N MET A 95 -2.78 8.18 -5.83
CA MET A 95 -2.45 6.75 -5.81
C MET A 95 -3.71 5.88 -5.76
N GLU A 96 -4.68 6.23 -4.92
CA GLU A 96 -5.93 5.49 -4.81
C GLU A 96 -6.68 5.48 -6.14
N SER A 97 -6.78 6.64 -6.79
CA SER A 97 -7.42 6.77 -8.10
C SER A 97 -6.65 6.03 -9.19
N SER A 98 -5.31 6.17 -9.22
CA SER A 98 -4.47 5.49 -10.22
C SER A 98 -4.59 3.98 -10.12
N ILE A 99 -4.59 3.43 -8.90
CA ILE A 99 -4.69 1.99 -8.66
C ILE A 99 -6.09 1.48 -9.00
N ARG A 100 -7.13 2.16 -8.52
CA ARG A 100 -8.52 1.71 -8.70
C ARG A 100 -8.92 1.65 -10.17
N TYR A 101 -8.47 2.62 -10.98
CA TYR A 101 -8.92 2.79 -12.35
C TYR A 101 -7.89 2.41 -13.42
N ALA A 102 -6.86 1.62 -13.08
CA ALA A 102 -5.76 1.23 -13.99
C ALA A 102 -6.18 0.41 -15.23
N ASP A 103 -7.47 0.08 -15.39
CA ASP A 103 -7.99 -0.93 -16.33
C ASP A 103 -7.74 -0.67 -17.83
N TYR A 104 -7.46 0.56 -18.27
CA TYR A 104 -7.43 0.88 -19.71
C TYR A 104 -6.11 0.51 -20.44
N GLY A 105 -5.03 0.19 -19.73
CA GLY A 105 -3.72 -0.11 -20.32
C GLY A 105 -3.28 -1.58 -20.28
N TYR A 106 -4.06 -2.45 -19.62
CA TYR A 106 -3.65 -3.81 -19.21
C TYR A 106 -3.74 -4.89 -20.30
N ALA A 107 -4.11 -4.50 -21.53
CA ALA A 107 -4.25 -5.44 -22.61
C ALA A 107 -2.93 -6.15 -22.95
N ALA A 108 -1.78 -5.52 -22.74
CA ALA A 108 -0.48 -6.09 -23.15
C ALA A 108 -0.08 -7.33 -22.32
N TRP A 109 0.09 -7.21 -21.00
CA TRP A 109 0.53 -8.33 -20.16
C TRP A 109 -0.58 -9.36 -19.88
N GLY A 110 -1.79 -8.88 -19.56
CA GLY A 110 -2.92 -9.75 -19.20
C GLY A 110 -3.51 -10.56 -20.36
N SER A 111 -3.23 -10.20 -21.62
CA SER A 111 -3.67 -10.98 -22.79
C SER A 111 -2.63 -11.99 -23.30
N LYS A 112 -1.39 -11.95 -22.80
CA LYS A 112 -0.32 -12.85 -23.24
C LYS A 112 -0.74 -14.30 -23.11
N GLU A 113 -0.61 -15.04 -24.21
CA GLU A 113 -0.89 -16.48 -24.26
C GLU A 113 0.04 -17.27 -23.33
N LYS A 114 1.31 -16.84 -23.26
CA LYS A 114 2.32 -17.41 -22.38
C LYS A 114 3.01 -16.30 -21.61
N ILE A 115 3.21 -16.53 -20.31
CA ILE A 115 4.02 -15.69 -19.42
C ILE A 115 5.07 -16.63 -18.85
N ASN A 116 6.33 -16.23 -18.90
CA ASN A 116 7.39 -17.06 -18.34
C ASN A 116 7.48 -16.88 -16.81
N GLU A 117 8.16 -17.82 -16.15
CA GLU A 117 8.30 -17.83 -14.69
C GLU A 117 8.97 -16.56 -14.15
N GLY A 118 10.00 -16.05 -14.83
CA GLY A 118 10.66 -14.80 -14.41
C GLY A 118 9.76 -13.56 -14.51
N GLU A 119 8.88 -13.51 -15.52
CA GLU A 119 7.90 -12.43 -15.61
C GLU A 119 6.86 -12.49 -14.49
N LEU A 120 6.47 -13.70 -14.13
CA LEU A 120 5.51 -13.97 -13.07
C LEU A 120 6.09 -13.65 -11.68
N ASP A 121 7.32 -14.08 -11.42
CA ASP A 121 8.03 -13.84 -10.16
C ASP A 121 8.20 -12.34 -9.93
N LYS A 122 8.61 -11.60 -10.96
CA LYS A 122 8.77 -10.13 -10.88
C LYS A 122 7.45 -9.43 -10.54
N LEU A 123 6.31 -9.89 -11.07
CA LEU A 123 5.01 -9.34 -10.70
C LEU A 123 4.65 -9.64 -9.25
N TYR A 124 4.90 -10.86 -8.78
CA TYR A 124 4.69 -11.20 -7.37
C TYR A 124 5.59 -10.41 -6.41
N GLU A 125 6.82 -10.08 -6.82
CA GLU A 125 7.72 -9.21 -6.05
C GLU A 125 7.15 -7.79 -5.92
N PHE A 126 6.65 -7.22 -7.02
CA PHE A 126 5.97 -5.92 -7.00
C PHE A 126 4.78 -5.95 -6.03
N ASP A 127 3.90 -6.92 -6.18
CA ASP A 127 2.66 -7.02 -5.40
C ASP A 127 2.93 -7.21 -3.90
N ALA A 128 3.87 -8.10 -3.57
CA ALA A 128 4.25 -8.32 -2.18
C ALA A 128 4.85 -7.06 -1.55
N THR A 129 5.65 -6.31 -2.30
CA THR A 129 6.25 -5.05 -1.83
C THR A 129 5.18 -3.99 -1.61
N LEU A 130 4.23 -3.84 -2.54
CA LEU A 130 3.12 -2.88 -2.40
C LEU A 130 2.26 -3.17 -1.16
N LEU A 131 1.97 -4.46 -0.91
CA LEU A 131 1.23 -4.89 0.27
C LEU A 131 1.99 -4.66 1.58
N GLU A 132 3.31 -4.87 1.56
CA GLU A 132 4.17 -4.57 2.71
C GLU A 132 4.22 -3.07 2.98
N ASP A 133 4.38 -2.25 1.94
CA ASP A 133 4.49 -0.80 2.03
C ASP A 133 3.20 -0.17 2.56
N VAL A 134 2.03 -0.59 2.08
CA VAL A 134 0.75 -0.09 2.62
C VAL A 134 0.53 -0.52 4.08
N GLY A 135 1.01 -1.71 4.46
CA GLY A 135 1.03 -2.15 5.86
C GLY A 135 1.97 -1.32 6.74
N ASN A 136 3.14 -0.98 6.23
CA ASN A 136 4.11 -0.12 6.91
C ASN A 136 3.57 1.31 7.09
N ILE A 137 2.91 1.88 6.08
CA ILE A 137 2.24 3.20 6.20
C ILE A 137 1.21 3.18 7.31
N ASN A 138 0.35 2.15 7.34
CA ASN A 138 -0.64 1.98 8.40
C ASN A 138 -0.02 1.87 9.79
N THR A 139 1.10 1.15 9.90
CA THR A 139 1.84 0.98 11.16
C THR A 139 2.43 2.30 11.64
N VAL A 140 3.13 3.04 10.77
CA VAL A 140 3.70 4.34 11.13
C VAL A 140 2.61 5.35 11.50
N ALA A 141 1.49 5.37 10.78
CA ALA A 141 0.36 6.25 11.11
C ALA A 141 -0.25 5.93 12.49
N GLU A 142 -0.33 4.65 12.86
CA GLU A 142 -0.80 4.22 14.17
C GLU A 142 0.19 4.59 15.28
N GLU A 143 1.48 4.32 15.09
CA GLU A 143 2.54 4.72 16.02
C GLU A 143 2.53 6.23 16.24
N PHE A 144 2.44 7.01 15.15
CA PHE A 144 2.40 8.46 15.22
C PHE A 144 1.17 8.95 15.99
N GLN A 145 0.00 8.40 15.68
CA GLN A 145 -1.23 8.73 16.39
C GLN A 145 -1.12 8.40 17.89
N ASP A 146 -0.51 7.27 18.24
CA ASP A 146 -0.31 6.88 19.64
C ASP A 146 0.66 7.83 20.38
N GLN A 147 1.72 8.32 19.73
CA GLN A 147 2.60 9.35 20.31
C GLN A 147 1.87 10.68 20.52
N MET A 148 1.11 11.13 19.51
CA MET A 148 0.33 12.36 19.59
C MET A 148 -0.72 12.31 20.71
N ASN A 149 -1.38 11.16 20.90
CA ASN A 149 -2.33 10.96 22.00
C ASN A 149 -1.66 10.97 23.40
N GLN A 150 -0.37 10.62 23.48
CA GLN A 150 0.42 10.64 24.71
C GLN A 150 1.03 12.03 24.99
N GLY A 151 0.79 13.03 24.12
CA GLY A 151 1.40 14.36 24.25
C GLY A 151 2.88 14.41 23.87
N LYS A 152 3.39 13.39 23.17
CA LYS A 152 4.80 13.29 22.75
C LYS A 152 4.95 13.84 21.35
N PHE A 153 5.26 15.14 21.25
CA PHE A 153 5.26 15.87 19.99
C PHE A 153 6.64 16.06 19.35
N ASP A 154 7.71 15.86 20.12
CA ASP A 154 9.09 16.16 19.67
C ASP A 154 9.48 15.34 18.43
N ASP A 155 8.97 14.11 18.33
CA ASP A 155 9.25 13.19 17.22
C ASP A 155 8.31 13.36 16.01
N ALA A 156 7.40 14.34 16.04
CA ALA A 156 6.35 14.47 15.02
C ALA A 156 6.91 14.63 13.60
N TRP A 157 8.04 15.35 13.46
CA TRP A 157 8.72 15.47 12.17
C TRP A 157 9.29 14.12 11.70
N ASP A 158 9.88 13.33 12.60
CA ASP A 158 10.46 12.04 12.26
C ASP A 158 9.40 11.04 11.80
N TYR A 159 8.24 11.01 12.47
CA TYR A 159 7.10 10.21 12.00
C TYR A 159 6.56 10.70 10.65
N THR A 160 6.43 12.01 10.47
CA THR A 160 5.99 12.63 9.22
C THR A 160 6.92 12.24 8.07
N TYR A 161 8.24 12.36 8.27
CA TYR A 161 9.24 12.03 7.28
C TYR A 161 9.27 10.52 6.98
N ARG A 162 9.26 9.66 8.00
CA ARG A 162 9.19 8.20 7.83
C ARG A 162 7.97 7.81 7.00
N MET A 163 6.79 8.37 7.31
CA MET A 163 5.56 8.09 6.57
C MET A 163 5.67 8.54 5.11
N TRP A 164 6.16 9.76 4.88
CA TRP A 164 6.39 10.29 3.53
C TRP A 164 7.33 9.41 2.71
N THR A 165 8.47 8.96 3.27
CA THR A 165 9.42 8.08 2.56
C THR A 165 8.78 6.76 2.15
N VAL A 166 7.99 6.13 3.01
CA VAL A 166 7.32 4.87 2.66
C VAL A 166 6.26 5.10 1.57
N MET A 167 5.53 6.21 1.62
CA MET A 167 4.54 6.57 0.59
C MET A 167 5.18 6.83 -0.78
N GLN A 168 6.34 7.50 -0.81
CA GLN A 168 7.08 7.71 -2.06
C GLN A 168 7.58 6.38 -2.65
N ARG A 169 8.09 5.48 -1.80
CA ARG A 169 8.50 4.13 -2.23
C ARG A 169 7.32 3.34 -2.79
N PHE A 170 6.15 3.43 -2.16
CA PHE A 170 4.92 2.80 -2.63
C PHE A 170 4.51 3.31 -4.02
N GLU A 171 4.53 4.63 -4.22
CA GLU A 171 4.26 5.26 -5.53
C GLU A 171 5.25 4.79 -6.60
N GLU A 172 6.54 4.81 -6.30
CA GLU A 172 7.58 4.37 -7.23
C GLU A 172 7.38 2.91 -7.63
N LYS A 173 7.11 2.04 -6.66
CA LYS A 173 6.89 0.61 -6.88
C LYS A 173 5.66 0.35 -7.73
N TRP A 174 4.58 1.09 -7.50
CA TRP A 174 3.37 1.02 -8.31
C TRP A 174 3.64 1.44 -9.76
N ASN A 175 4.36 2.54 -9.96
CA ASN A 175 4.70 3.01 -11.30
C ASN A 175 5.59 2.01 -12.06
N GLN A 176 6.55 1.37 -11.36
CA GLN A 176 7.37 0.30 -11.93
C GLN A 176 6.51 -0.90 -12.36
N ARG A 177 5.58 -1.33 -11.50
CA ARG A 177 4.63 -2.40 -11.79
C ARG A 177 3.76 -2.06 -13.00
N GLU A 178 3.17 -0.87 -13.03
CA GLU A 178 2.34 -0.39 -14.14
C GLU A 178 3.13 -0.33 -15.45
N GLY A 179 4.35 0.19 -15.42
CA GLY A 179 5.24 0.23 -16.57
C GLY A 179 5.53 -1.18 -17.09
N TYR A 180 5.86 -2.09 -16.18
CA TYR A 180 6.12 -3.49 -16.47
C TYR A 180 4.91 -4.17 -17.14
N MET A 181 3.70 -3.95 -16.65
CA MET A 181 2.48 -4.56 -17.20
C MET A 181 2.03 -3.94 -18.53
N LYS A 182 2.43 -2.69 -18.82
CA LYS A 182 2.24 -2.03 -20.12
C LYS A 182 3.31 -2.42 -21.15
N GLY A 183 4.36 -3.13 -20.74
CA GLY A 183 5.46 -3.52 -21.61
C GLY A 183 6.51 -2.44 -21.80
N TYR A 184 6.51 -1.37 -20.98
CA TYR A 184 7.65 -0.48 -20.87
C TYR A 184 8.76 -1.24 -20.14
N GLN A 185 9.74 -1.70 -20.90
CA GLN A 185 10.97 -2.28 -20.37
C GLN A 185 12.05 -1.20 -20.48
N GLU A 186 12.48 -0.65 -19.35
CA GLU A 186 13.86 -0.15 -19.24
C GLU A 186 14.79 -1.32 -18.95
#